data_AF-A0A840I997-F1
#
_entry.id   AF-A0A840I997-F1
#
_cell.length_a   1.000
_cell.length_b   1.000
_cell.length_c   1.000
_cell.angle_alpha   90.00
_cell.angle_beta   90.00
_cell.angle_gamma   90.00
#
_symmetry.space_group_name_H-M   'P 1'
#
loop_
_entity.id
_entity.type
_entity.pdbx_description
1 polymer ?
#
loop_
_entity_poly.entity_id
_entity_poly.type
_entity_poly.pdbx_seq_one_letter_code
_entity_poly.pdbx_strand_id
1 'polypeptide(L)'
;MAKSEYTMLEVAGREVRLSNPAKVYFPKPGWTKLDLAQYYVEVADAALIHLRERPTVMKRFVNGIMEDPIWQKRVPARVPDWLETATVAFPSGRTAEELVAADAAHLAWAVNLGVIDFNPWPARRDDLDHPDELRVDLDPTPGVGWDEVRRTALVVRDVLADHGLRGYPKTSGSKGIHVNVRIEPRWDFLEVRRAALALAREVERRAPELATSKWWKEERHGVFVDYNQNARDRTVASCYSVRPTVDARVSCALDWDEVPDVEAGDLRLDTVPERLRTVGDPSATIDDEPGSLDSLHELARRDEEEGLGDAPWPPHFPKQRNEPKRVQPSRDRDRPTQRGRIGDPQPGGPPPGVRGGLQQGFGAKPRSGQGHEHEFDER
;
A
#
# COMPACT_ATOMS: atom_id res chain seq x y z
N MET A 1 3.26 35.40 24.44
CA MET A 1 3.08 34.14 23.68
C MET A 1 3.09 33.02 24.70
N ALA A 2 2.02 32.23 24.81
CA ALA A 2 2.01 31.07 25.71
C ALA A 2 3.15 30.12 25.29
N LYS A 3 3.93 29.64 26.26
CA LYS A 3 5.00 28.67 26.02
C LYS A 3 4.33 27.45 25.37
N SER A 4 4.73 27.09 24.16
CA SER A 4 4.15 25.91 23.49
C SER A 4 4.41 24.69 24.36
N GLU A 5 3.34 23.96 24.67
CA GLU A 5 3.42 22.74 25.48
C GLU A 5 4.29 21.71 24.75
N TYR A 6 5.23 21.11 25.48
CA TYR A 6 6.08 20.04 24.96
C TYR A 6 6.45 19.08 26.09
N THR A 7 6.76 17.85 25.71
CA THR A 7 7.42 16.86 26.57
C THR A 7 8.70 16.38 25.91
N MET A 8 9.64 15.88 26.70
CA MET A 8 10.84 15.20 26.20
C MET A 8 10.61 13.69 26.32
N LEU A 9 10.90 12.96 25.25
CA LEU A 9 10.88 11.51 25.23
C LEU A 9 12.33 11.02 25.28
N GLU A 10 12.66 10.18 26.25
CA GLU A 10 13.96 9.49 26.33
C GLU A 10 13.86 8.18 25.54
N VAL A 11 14.39 8.17 24.32
CA VAL A 11 14.22 7.06 23.36
C VAL A 11 15.53 6.82 22.63
N ALA A 12 15.92 5.55 22.46
CA ALA A 12 17.20 5.19 21.82
C ALA A 12 18.42 5.97 22.38
N GLY A 13 18.44 6.20 23.69
CA GLY A 13 19.51 6.92 24.40
C GLY A 13 19.58 8.43 24.13
N ARG A 14 18.51 9.04 23.61
CA ARG A 14 18.45 10.48 23.34
C ARG A 14 17.12 11.12 23.73
N GLU A 15 17.19 12.41 24.01
CA GLU A 15 16.03 13.27 24.26
C GLU A 15 15.39 13.74 22.94
N VAL A 16 14.16 13.30 22.66
CA VAL A 16 13.36 13.75 21.51
C VAL A 16 12.23 14.65 22.00
N ARG A 17 12.22 15.91 21.55
CA ARG A 17 11.15 16.86 21.87
C ARG A 17 9.87 16.52 21.12
N LEU A 18 8.77 16.30 21.85
CA LEU A 18 7.42 16.17 21.31
C LEU A 18 6.59 17.41 21.65
N SER A 19 6.21 18.18 20.62
CA SER A 19 5.38 19.38 20.75
C SER A 19 3.89 19.07 20.68
N ASN A 20 3.06 19.82 21.42
CA ASN A 20 1.61 19.65 21.51
C ASN A 20 1.18 18.20 21.82
N PRO A 21 1.72 17.59 22.90
CA PRO A 21 1.50 16.17 23.20
C PRO A 21 0.01 15.82 23.35
N ALA A 22 -0.78 16.69 23.98
CA ALA A 22 -2.21 16.50 24.21
C ALA A 22 -3.10 16.73 22.97
N LYS A 23 -2.52 17.08 21.81
CA LYS A 23 -3.32 17.28 20.59
C LYS A 23 -3.96 15.95 20.17
N VAL A 24 -5.29 15.93 20.07
CA VAL A 24 -6.05 14.75 19.64
C VAL A 24 -5.84 14.51 18.15
N TYR A 25 -5.34 13.33 17.78
CA TYR A 25 -5.19 12.90 16.39
C TYR A 25 -6.33 12.01 15.94
N PHE A 26 -6.93 11.23 16.85
CA PHE A 26 -8.04 10.32 16.56
C PHE A 26 -9.24 10.66 17.47
N PRO A 27 -10.18 11.51 17.02
CA PRO A 27 -11.23 12.04 17.89
C PRO A 27 -12.18 11.00 18.50
N LYS A 28 -12.49 9.93 17.76
CA LYS A 28 -13.43 8.89 18.22
C LYS A 28 -12.89 8.11 19.43
N PRO A 29 -11.66 7.55 19.40
CA PRO A 29 -11.06 6.92 20.57
C PRO A 29 -10.40 7.92 21.54
N GLY A 30 -10.15 9.15 21.11
CA GLY A 30 -9.49 10.18 21.93
C GLY A 30 -7.97 10.15 21.89
N TRP A 31 -7.35 9.30 21.04
CA TRP A 31 -5.89 9.17 21.00
C TRP A 31 -5.21 10.46 20.57
N THR A 32 -4.21 10.84 21.37
CA THR A 32 -3.40 12.04 21.23
C THR A 32 -2.13 11.76 20.44
N LYS A 33 -1.41 12.84 20.14
CA LYS A 33 -0.09 12.78 19.54
C LYS A 33 0.93 12.07 20.45
N LEU A 34 0.80 12.21 21.77
CA LEU A 34 1.65 11.49 22.72
C LEU A 34 1.39 9.98 22.69
N ASP A 35 0.11 9.56 22.64
CA ASP A 35 -0.24 8.13 22.56
C ASP A 35 0.32 7.49 21.29
N LEU A 36 0.24 8.21 20.15
CA LEU A 36 0.84 7.76 18.90
C LEU A 36 2.38 7.66 18.99
N ALA A 37 3.03 8.62 19.64
CA ALA A 37 4.48 8.58 19.81
C ALA A 37 4.90 7.40 20.70
N GLN A 38 4.18 7.16 21.79
CA GLN A 38 4.42 6.04 22.70
C GLN A 38 4.19 4.70 22.01
N TYR A 39 3.12 4.57 21.21
CA TYR A 39 2.89 3.40 20.38
C TYR A 39 4.11 3.06 19.52
N TYR A 40 4.61 4.03 18.74
CA TYR A 40 5.75 3.78 17.85
C TYR A 40 7.05 3.49 18.59
N VAL A 41 7.22 4.02 19.80
CA VAL A 41 8.36 3.68 20.68
C VAL A 41 8.24 2.26 21.20
N GLU A 42 7.05 1.83 21.63
CA GLU A 42 6.82 0.48 22.16
C GLU A 42 6.95 -0.60 21.08
N VAL A 43 6.51 -0.33 19.85
CA VAL A 43 6.59 -1.29 18.73
C VAL A 43 7.85 -1.13 17.87
N ALA A 44 8.79 -0.28 18.29
CA ALA A 44 9.92 0.15 17.44
C ALA A 44 10.72 -1.03 16.89
N ASP A 45 11.06 -2.02 17.71
CA ASP A 45 11.87 -3.16 17.30
C ASP A 45 11.22 -3.93 16.14
N ALA A 46 9.91 -4.19 16.21
CA ALA A 46 9.15 -4.86 15.16
C ALA A 46 8.91 -3.96 13.93
N ALA A 47 8.58 -2.68 14.15
CA ALA A 47 8.38 -1.71 13.06
C ALA A 47 9.64 -1.48 12.23
N LEU A 48 10.81 -1.43 12.89
CA LEU A 48 12.07 -1.12 12.24
C LEU A 48 12.54 -2.23 11.30
N ILE A 49 12.17 -3.50 11.50
CA ILE A 49 12.45 -4.58 10.53
C ILE A 49 11.96 -4.19 9.12
N HIS A 50 10.83 -3.49 9.04
CA HIS A 50 10.18 -3.10 7.79
C HIS A 50 10.55 -1.70 7.29
N LEU A 51 11.24 -0.90 8.11
CA LEU A 51 11.64 0.48 7.79
C LEU A 51 13.15 0.65 7.63
N ARG A 52 13.96 -0.24 8.20
CA ARG A 52 15.40 -0.08 8.32
C ARG A 52 16.07 -0.07 6.94
N GLU A 53 16.99 0.88 6.77
CA GLU A 53 17.69 1.17 5.52
C GLU A 53 16.78 1.63 4.36
N ARG A 54 15.47 1.85 4.59
CA ARG A 54 14.54 2.24 3.52
C ARG A 54 14.26 3.73 3.59
N PRO A 55 14.50 4.48 2.49
CA PRO A 55 13.89 5.80 2.34
C PRO A 55 12.38 5.67 2.54
N THR A 56 11.78 6.63 3.24
CA THR A 56 10.40 6.52 3.68
C THR A 56 9.62 7.79 3.40
N VAL A 57 8.54 7.65 2.63
CA VAL A 57 7.55 8.71 2.42
C VAL A 57 6.70 8.86 3.68
N MET A 58 6.62 10.09 4.17
CA MET A 58 5.92 10.46 5.39
C MET A 58 4.51 10.96 5.07
N LYS A 59 3.47 10.26 5.53
CA LYS A 59 2.09 10.75 5.44
C LYS A 59 1.69 11.42 6.75
N ARG A 60 1.60 12.75 6.72
CA ARG A 60 1.46 13.61 7.90
C ARG A 60 0.04 14.12 8.07
N PHE A 61 -0.42 14.14 9.31
CA PHE A 61 -1.70 14.69 9.76
C PHE A 61 -1.45 15.65 10.92
N VAL A 62 -0.99 16.86 10.59
CA VAL A 62 -0.51 17.85 11.57
C VAL A 62 -1.58 18.20 12.63
N ASN A 63 -2.85 18.13 12.25
CA ASN A 63 -4.02 18.41 13.07
C ASN A 63 -4.95 17.19 13.25
N GLY A 64 -4.44 15.98 13.04
CA GLY A 64 -5.21 14.74 13.18
C GLY A 64 -5.94 14.31 11.91
N ILE A 65 -6.61 13.15 11.99
CA ILE A 65 -7.12 12.41 10.82
C ILE A 65 -8.35 13.03 10.13
N MET A 66 -8.92 14.08 10.72
CA MET A 66 -10.10 14.76 10.17
C MET A 66 -9.74 15.80 9.10
N GLU A 67 -8.46 16.15 8.99
CA GLU A 67 -7.93 17.04 7.97
C GLU A 67 -7.20 16.25 6.87
N ASP A 68 -6.99 16.91 5.72
CA ASP A 68 -6.26 16.30 4.62
C ASP A 68 -4.80 16.03 4.98
N PRO A 69 -4.23 14.90 4.51
CA PRO A 69 -2.84 14.57 4.76
C PRO A 69 -1.88 15.42 3.93
N ILE A 70 -0.68 15.63 4.46
CA ILE A 70 0.48 16.10 3.71
C ILE A 70 1.35 14.88 3.38
N TRP A 71 1.56 14.61 2.10
CA TRP A 71 2.51 13.60 1.64
C TRP A 71 3.88 14.23 1.47
N GLN A 72 4.80 13.89 2.38
CA GLN A 72 6.12 14.49 2.41
C GLN A 72 7.18 13.44 2.11
N LYS A 73 7.87 13.61 0.99
CA LYS A 73 9.04 12.80 0.62
C LYS A 73 10.31 13.37 1.26
N ARG A 74 10.53 14.67 1.05
CA ARG A 74 11.73 15.38 1.49
C ARG A 74 11.68 15.69 3.00
N VAL A 75 12.74 15.38 3.75
CA VAL A 75 12.89 15.84 5.14
C VAL A 75 13.02 17.37 5.20
N PRO A 76 12.62 18.04 6.30
CA PRO A 76 12.79 19.50 6.41
C PRO A 76 14.25 19.93 6.23
N ALA A 77 14.49 21.16 5.77
CA ALA A 77 15.86 21.66 5.53
C ALA A 77 16.77 21.65 6.76
N ARG A 78 16.18 21.63 7.97
CA ARG A 78 16.90 21.46 9.23
C ARG A 78 16.36 20.23 9.95
N VAL A 79 17.20 19.22 10.06
CA VAL A 79 16.94 18.00 10.82
C VAL A 79 17.99 17.86 11.94
N PRO A 80 17.72 17.05 12.97
CA PRO A 80 18.76 16.67 13.93
C PRO A 80 19.96 16.00 13.24
N ASP A 81 21.14 16.19 13.80
CA ASP A 81 22.42 15.64 13.29
C ASP A 81 22.47 14.10 13.27
N TRP A 82 21.74 13.46 14.18
CA TRP A 82 21.60 12.01 14.26
C TRP A 82 20.57 11.42 13.28
N LEU A 83 19.78 12.24 12.59
CA LEU A 83 18.73 11.74 11.69
C LEU A 83 19.37 11.18 10.41
N GLU A 84 19.08 9.94 10.09
CA GLU A 84 19.56 9.32 8.86
C GLU A 84 18.62 9.60 7.67
N THR A 85 19.23 9.83 6.51
CA THR A 85 18.53 10.11 5.25
C THR A 85 19.13 9.32 4.09
N ALA A 86 18.40 9.27 2.98
CA ALA A 86 18.91 8.79 1.70
C ALA A 86 18.39 9.69 0.58
N THR A 87 19.25 9.95 -0.42
CA THR A 87 18.86 10.68 -1.62
C THR A 87 18.23 9.74 -2.62
N VAL A 88 16.95 9.97 -2.92
CA VAL A 88 16.19 9.23 -3.92
C VAL A 88 16.07 10.04 -5.20
N ALA A 89 16.33 9.41 -6.35
CA ALA A 89 16.09 9.98 -7.67
C ALA A 89 14.73 9.53 -8.24
N PHE A 90 13.97 10.47 -8.81
CA PHE A 90 12.70 10.20 -9.47
C PHE A 90 12.85 10.13 -10.99
N PRO A 91 11.92 9.48 -11.71
CA PRO A 91 11.92 9.43 -13.18
C PRO A 91 11.95 10.80 -13.86
N SER A 92 11.54 11.87 -13.15
CA SER A 92 11.60 13.25 -13.63
C SER A 92 13.01 13.86 -13.63
N GLY A 93 14.02 13.17 -13.08
CA GLY A 93 15.37 13.70 -12.85
C GLY A 93 15.53 14.53 -11.57
N ARG A 94 14.42 14.79 -10.85
CA ARG A 94 14.46 15.42 -9.52
C ARG A 94 14.96 14.43 -8.48
N THR A 95 15.54 14.96 -7.39
CA THR A 95 15.90 14.18 -6.21
C THR A 95 15.15 14.66 -4.96
N ALA A 96 15.02 13.78 -3.97
CA ALA A 96 14.59 14.13 -2.61
C ALA A 96 15.47 13.42 -1.58
N GLU A 97 15.79 14.12 -0.49
CA GLU A 97 16.35 13.48 0.69
C GLU A 97 15.21 12.99 1.57
N GLU A 98 15.02 11.68 1.63
CA GLU A 98 13.94 11.06 2.42
C GLU A 98 14.48 10.50 3.73
N LEU A 99 13.58 10.37 4.72
CA LEU A 99 13.89 9.78 6.03
C LEU A 99 14.29 8.31 5.87
N VAL A 100 15.35 7.89 6.55
CA VAL A 100 15.68 6.48 6.79
C VAL A 100 15.59 6.24 8.29
N ALA A 101 14.58 5.50 8.75
CA ALA A 101 14.40 5.27 10.18
C ALA A 101 15.39 4.21 10.68
N ALA A 102 16.37 4.64 11.48
CA ALA A 102 17.40 3.74 12.04
C ALA A 102 17.04 3.21 13.44
N ASP A 103 16.21 3.94 14.20
CA ASP A 103 15.83 3.59 15.58
C ASP A 103 14.50 4.24 16.00
N ALA A 104 14.06 3.94 17.23
CA ALA A 104 12.81 4.49 17.81
C ALA A 104 12.77 6.03 17.86
N ALA A 105 13.93 6.70 17.98
CA ALA A 105 13.97 8.16 18.02
C ALA A 105 13.64 8.78 16.66
N HIS A 106 13.97 8.11 15.55
CA HIS A 106 13.56 8.51 14.20
C HIS A 106 12.04 8.48 14.05
N LEU A 107 11.40 7.42 14.57
CA LEU A 107 9.94 7.28 14.56
C LEU A 107 9.28 8.36 15.41
N ALA A 108 9.76 8.57 16.65
CA ALA A 108 9.26 9.62 17.54
C ALA A 108 9.42 11.03 16.93
N TRP A 109 10.54 11.31 16.26
CA TRP A 109 10.76 12.56 15.54
C TRP A 109 9.77 12.75 14.39
N ALA A 110 9.53 11.71 13.59
CA ALA A 110 8.56 11.76 12.51
C ALA A 110 7.13 11.98 13.04
N VAL A 111 6.75 11.31 14.14
CA VAL A 111 5.47 11.57 14.83
C VAL A 111 5.40 13.01 15.35
N ASN A 112 6.51 13.60 15.80
CA ASN A 112 6.53 15.01 16.17
C ASN A 112 6.21 15.94 14.98
N LEU A 113 6.57 15.55 13.74
CA LEU A 113 6.14 16.25 12.52
C LEU A 113 4.68 15.93 12.12
N GLY A 114 4.02 15.02 12.82
CA GLY A 114 2.64 14.58 12.59
C GLY A 114 2.52 13.38 11.66
N VAL A 115 3.59 12.60 11.47
CA VAL A 115 3.49 11.34 10.71
C VAL A 115 2.60 10.37 11.46
N ILE A 116 1.57 9.88 10.77
CA ILE A 116 0.73 8.77 11.25
C ILE A 116 1.09 7.49 10.50
N ASP A 117 1.33 7.58 9.19
CA ASP A 117 1.46 6.45 8.27
C ASP A 117 2.82 6.54 7.53
N PHE A 118 3.72 5.60 7.85
CA PHE A 118 5.04 5.47 7.20
C PHE A 118 4.95 4.59 5.97
N ASN A 119 5.52 5.05 4.85
CA ASN A 119 5.44 4.38 3.55
C ASN A 119 6.86 4.16 2.97
N PRO A 120 7.56 3.09 3.37
CA PRO A 120 8.92 2.81 2.94
C PRO A 120 8.99 2.35 1.49
N TRP A 121 10.10 2.66 0.83
CA TRP A 121 10.46 2.11 -0.47
C TRP A 121 10.65 0.57 -0.38
N PRO A 122 10.33 -0.18 -1.45
CA PRO A 122 10.60 -1.62 -1.51
C PRO A 122 12.09 -1.94 -1.74
N ALA A 123 12.96 -0.93 -1.68
CA ALA A 123 14.41 -1.03 -1.84
C ALA A 123 15.14 -0.36 -0.67
N ARG A 124 16.40 -0.72 -0.43
CA ARG A 124 17.24 -0.16 0.64
C ARG A 124 18.21 0.88 0.07
N ARG A 125 18.67 1.82 0.90
CA ARG A 125 19.47 2.99 0.47
C ARG A 125 20.78 2.67 -0.24
N ASP A 126 21.34 1.49 -0.01
CA ASP A 126 22.58 1.03 -0.65
C ASP A 126 22.35 0.65 -2.13
N ASP A 127 21.12 0.26 -2.48
CA ASP A 127 20.71 -0.04 -3.86
C ASP A 127 19.22 0.27 -4.04
N LEU A 128 18.93 1.46 -4.55
CA LEU A 128 17.56 1.96 -4.74
C LEU A 128 16.94 1.56 -6.08
N ASP A 129 17.67 0.90 -6.97
CA ASP A 129 17.17 0.49 -8.27
C ASP A 129 16.78 -1.00 -8.31
N HIS A 130 17.26 -1.81 -7.36
CA HIS A 130 16.88 -3.22 -7.20
C HIS A 130 16.10 -3.46 -5.90
N PRO A 131 14.76 -3.55 -5.95
CA PRO A 131 13.95 -3.87 -4.78
C PRO A 131 14.34 -5.21 -4.16
N ASP A 132 14.37 -5.26 -2.83
CA ASP A 132 14.50 -6.49 -2.06
C ASP A 132 13.12 -6.99 -1.57
N GLU A 133 12.03 -6.32 -1.92
CA GLU A 133 10.67 -6.68 -1.48
C GLU A 133 9.69 -6.74 -2.66
N LEU A 134 9.10 -7.91 -2.90
CA LEU A 134 7.90 -8.08 -3.72
C LEU A 134 6.67 -7.84 -2.83
N ARG A 135 5.71 -7.04 -3.31
CA ARG A 135 4.49 -6.67 -2.58
C ARG A 135 3.25 -7.18 -3.30
N VAL A 136 2.43 -7.97 -2.62
CA VAL A 136 1.10 -8.37 -3.10
C VAL A 136 0.06 -7.56 -2.34
N ASP A 137 -0.68 -6.68 -3.03
CA ASP A 137 -1.72 -5.83 -2.44
C ASP A 137 -3.11 -6.34 -2.86
N LEU A 138 -3.93 -6.70 -1.89
CA LEU A 138 -5.27 -7.24 -2.08
C LEU A 138 -6.31 -6.15 -1.79
N ASP A 139 -6.78 -5.50 -2.85
CA ASP A 139 -7.72 -4.38 -2.80
C ASP A 139 -9.15 -4.84 -3.17
N PRO A 140 -10.07 -4.99 -2.20
CA PRO A 140 -11.44 -5.42 -2.49
C PRO A 140 -12.18 -4.37 -3.34
N THR A 141 -12.85 -4.84 -4.39
CA THR A 141 -13.75 -3.99 -5.18
C THR A 141 -15.02 -3.61 -4.38
N PRO A 142 -15.77 -2.57 -4.78
CA PRO A 142 -16.98 -2.19 -4.06
C PRO A 142 -17.98 -3.35 -3.95
N GLY A 143 -18.38 -3.68 -2.72
CA GLY A 143 -19.33 -4.77 -2.43
C GLY A 143 -18.66 -6.07 -1.97
N VAL A 144 -17.35 -6.19 -2.11
CA VAL A 144 -16.59 -7.37 -1.67
C VAL A 144 -16.35 -7.32 -0.16
N GLY A 145 -16.62 -8.44 0.49
CA GLY A 145 -16.52 -8.58 1.95
C GLY A 145 -15.10 -8.90 2.41
N TRP A 146 -14.85 -8.72 3.71
CA TRP A 146 -13.56 -9.06 4.34
C TRP A 146 -13.19 -10.55 4.21
N ASP A 147 -14.19 -11.43 4.24
CA ASP A 147 -14.00 -12.87 4.06
C ASP A 147 -13.38 -13.24 2.69
N GLU A 148 -13.80 -12.55 1.63
CA GLU A 148 -13.23 -12.76 0.29
C GLU A 148 -11.77 -12.30 0.21
N VAL A 149 -11.41 -11.24 0.95
CA VAL A 149 -10.01 -10.77 1.08
C VAL A 149 -9.15 -11.83 1.79
N ARG A 150 -9.64 -12.38 2.91
CA ARG A 150 -8.94 -13.45 3.65
C ARG A 150 -8.76 -14.71 2.78
N ARG A 151 -9.82 -15.16 2.10
CA ARG A 151 -9.73 -16.30 1.18
C ARG A 151 -8.79 -16.05 0.01
N THR A 152 -8.79 -14.84 -0.56
CA THR A 152 -7.83 -14.47 -1.62
C THR A 152 -6.39 -14.48 -1.10
N ALA A 153 -6.14 -14.03 0.12
CA ALA A 153 -4.82 -14.08 0.74
C ALA A 153 -4.30 -15.52 0.90
N LEU A 154 -5.17 -16.47 1.24
CA LEU A 154 -4.79 -17.90 1.29
C LEU A 154 -4.43 -18.45 -0.09
N VAL A 155 -5.12 -18.02 -1.16
CA VAL A 155 -4.72 -18.38 -2.53
C VAL A 155 -3.35 -17.79 -2.88
N VAL A 156 -3.08 -16.55 -2.47
CA VAL A 156 -1.74 -15.94 -2.63
C VAL A 156 -0.67 -16.76 -1.92
N ARG A 157 -0.91 -17.20 -0.67
CA ARG A 157 0.01 -18.07 0.07
C ARG A 157 0.38 -19.31 -0.73
N ASP A 158 -0.64 -19.99 -1.26
CA ASP A 158 -0.45 -21.27 -1.97
C ASP A 158 0.30 -21.05 -3.30
N VAL A 159 0.02 -19.96 -4.02
CA VAL A 159 0.78 -19.57 -5.21
C VAL A 159 2.24 -19.26 -4.86
N LEU A 160 2.49 -18.46 -3.82
CA LEU A 160 3.86 -18.16 -3.38
C LEU A 160 4.63 -19.43 -3.02
N ALA A 161 4.00 -20.35 -2.28
CA ALA A 161 4.61 -21.62 -1.88
C ALA A 161 5.00 -22.49 -3.10
N ASP A 162 4.13 -22.59 -4.12
CA ASP A 162 4.42 -23.32 -5.36
C ASP A 162 5.62 -22.74 -6.13
N HIS A 163 5.89 -21.45 -5.94
CA HIS A 163 7.04 -20.76 -6.53
C HIS A 163 8.25 -20.68 -5.60
N GLY A 164 8.23 -21.36 -4.45
CA GLY A 164 9.34 -21.37 -3.50
C GLY A 164 9.57 -20.04 -2.78
N LEU A 165 8.53 -19.21 -2.71
CA LEU A 165 8.56 -17.89 -2.07
C LEU A 165 7.82 -17.93 -0.73
N ARG A 166 8.39 -17.28 0.28
CA ARG A 166 7.75 -17.12 1.59
C ARG A 166 7.09 -15.74 1.70
N GLY A 167 5.77 -15.74 1.82
CA GLY A 167 4.99 -14.53 2.08
C GLY A 167 4.78 -14.26 3.57
N TYR A 168 4.76 -12.98 3.93
CA TYR A 168 4.48 -12.46 5.26
C TYR A 168 3.23 -11.59 5.20
N PRO A 169 2.05 -12.11 5.57
CA PRO A 169 0.80 -11.38 5.48
C PRO A 169 0.73 -10.30 6.57
N LYS A 170 0.08 -9.20 6.23
CA LYS A 170 -0.30 -8.15 7.17
C LYS A 170 -1.64 -7.57 6.77
N THR A 171 -2.48 -7.23 7.74
CA THR A 171 -3.62 -6.37 7.41
C THR A 171 -3.08 -5.04 6.86
N SER A 172 -3.77 -4.42 5.91
CA SER A 172 -3.40 -3.07 5.51
C SER A 172 -3.75 -2.05 6.60
N GLY A 173 -4.60 -2.41 7.57
CA GLY A 173 -5.23 -1.48 8.52
C GLY A 173 -6.29 -0.58 7.87
N SER A 174 -6.69 -0.89 6.63
CA SER A 174 -7.79 -0.23 5.91
C SER A 174 -8.82 -1.28 5.47
N LYS A 175 -8.85 -1.66 4.20
CA LYS A 175 -9.84 -2.61 3.64
C LYS A 175 -9.23 -3.93 3.14
N GLY A 176 -7.92 -4.02 3.05
CA GLY A 176 -7.20 -5.08 2.34
C GLY A 176 -6.18 -5.82 3.20
N ILE A 177 -5.52 -6.78 2.60
CA ILE A 177 -4.34 -7.48 3.14
C ILE A 177 -3.17 -7.21 2.19
N HIS A 178 -2.00 -6.94 2.75
CA HIS A 178 -0.76 -6.97 1.97
C HIS A 178 0.01 -8.24 2.32
N VAL A 179 0.73 -8.81 1.36
CA VAL A 179 1.69 -9.89 1.60
C VAL A 179 3.03 -9.40 1.11
N ASN A 180 3.99 -9.26 2.02
CA ASN A 180 5.36 -8.90 1.68
C ASN A 180 6.19 -10.17 1.47
N VAL A 181 7.08 -10.16 0.49
CA VAL A 181 7.98 -11.27 0.18
C VAL A 181 9.38 -10.69 0.07
N ARG A 182 10.32 -11.15 0.92
CA ARG A 182 11.74 -10.80 0.78
C ARG A 182 12.30 -11.54 -0.43
N ILE A 183 12.96 -10.80 -1.31
CA ILE A 183 13.59 -11.30 -2.53
C ILE A 183 15.05 -10.87 -2.59
N GLU A 184 15.85 -11.58 -3.40
CA GLU A 184 17.22 -11.15 -3.69
C GLU A 184 17.21 -9.80 -4.45
N PRO A 185 18.03 -8.80 -4.05
CA PRO A 185 18.05 -7.48 -4.67
C PRO A 185 18.87 -7.49 -5.98
N ARG A 186 18.41 -8.24 -6.98
CA ARG A 186 19.05 -8.34 -8.30
C ARG A 186 18.14 -8.07 -9.50
N TRP A 187 16.86 -7.83 -9.23
CA TRP A 187 15.86 -7.47 -10.24
C TRP A 187 15.49 -6.02 -10.12
N ASP A 188 15.29 -5.34 -11.25
CA ASP A 188 14.80 -3.97 -11.26
C ASP A 188 13.28 -3.90 -11.00
N PHE A 189 12.74 -2.69 -10.87
CA PHE A 189 11.30 -2.48 -10.68
C PHE A 189 10.42 -3.04 -11.82
N LEU A 190 10.93 -3.10 -13.06
CA LEU A 190 10.18 -3.65 -14.19
C LEU A 190 10.04 -5.17 -14.03
N GLU A 191 11.14 -5.82 -13.66
CA GLU A 191 11.20 -7.26 -13.42
C GLU A 191 10.36 -7.65 -12.19
N VAL A 192 10.49 -6.96 -11.06
CA VAL A 192 9.68 -7.24 -9.86
C VAL A 192 8.18 -7.07 -10.15
N ARG A 193 7.79 -6.01 -10.88
CA ARG A 193 6.38 -5.84 -11.29
C ARG A 193 5.92 -6.92 -12.26
N ARG A 194 6.78 -7.36 -13.19
CA ARG A 194 6.46 -8.45 -14.13
C ARG A 194 6.19 -9.75 -13.37
N ALA A 195 6.99 -10.07 -12.36
CA ALA A 195 6.73 -11.20 -11.46
C ALA A 195 5.42 -11.03 -10.68
N ALA A 196 5.13 -9.83 -10.16
CA ALA A 196 3.88 -9.53 -9.47
C ALA A 196 2.64 -9.72 -10.36
N LEU A 197 2.73 -9.34 -11.63
CA LEU A 197 1.65 -9.53 -12.60
C LEU A 197 1.40 -11.01 -12.89
N ALA A 198 2.46 -11.80 -13.07
CA ALA A 198 2.35 -13.25 -13.27
C ALA A 198 1.70 -13.93 -12.05
N LEU A 199 2.11 -13.54 -10.84
CA LEU A 199 1.48 -13.99 -9.60
C LEU A 199 0.00 -13.61 -9.54
N ALA A 200 -0.35 -12.35 -9.85
CA ALA A 200 -1.73 -11.87 -9.85
C ALA A 200 -2.63 -12.66 -10.81
N ARG A 201 -2.12 -13.01 -11.98
CA ARG A 201 -2.82 -13.85 -12.96
C ARG A 201 -2.99 -15.28 -12.49
N GLU A 202 -2.00 -15.83 -11.82
CA GLU A 202 -2.11 -17.18 -11.26
C GLU A 202 -3.14 -17.25 -10.14
N VAL A 203 -3.18 -16.23 -9.28
CA VAL A 203 -4.23 -16.10 -8.26
C VAL A 203 -5.62 -15.99 -8.92
N GLU A 204 -5.78 -15.17 -9.96
CA GLU A 204 -7.03 -15.07 -10.73
C GLU A 204 -7.39 -16.41 -11.41
N ARG A 205 -6.42 -17.17 -11.95
CA ARG A 205 -6.67 -18.50 -12.55
C ARG A 205 -7.18 -19.52 -11.53
N ARG A 206 -6.63 -19.51 -10.31
CA ARG A 206 -7.03 -20.45 -9.25
C ARG A 206 -8.35 -20.08 -8.58
N ALA A 207 -8.65 -18.79 -8.49
CA ALA A 207 -9.83 -18.27 -7.82
C ALA A 207 -10.55 -17.19 -8.65
N PRO A 208 -11.05 -17.53 -9.85
CA PRO A 208 -11.60 -16.56 -10.79
C PRO A 208 -12.84 -15.84 -10.28
N GLU A 209 -13.57 -16.42 -9.33
CA GLU A 209 -14.74 -15.77 -8.71
C GLU A 209 -14.33 -14.82 -7.56
N LEU A 210 -13.14 -15.01 -6.97
CA LEU A 210 -12.69 -14.25 -5.80
C LEU A 210 -11.72 -13.14 -6.15
N ALA A 211 -10.90 -13.31 -7.18
CA ALA A 211 -9.79 -12.43 -7.48
C ALA A 211 -9.77 -11.98 -8.93
N THR A 212 -9.18 -10.81 -9.19
CA THR A 212 -8.99 -10.29 -10.53
C THR A 212 -7.62 -9.62 -10.70
N SER A 213 -7.03 -9.79 -11.89
CA SER A 213 -5.85 -9.04 -12.34
C SER A 213 -6.21 -7.94 -13.35
N LYS A 214 -7.50 -7.64 -13.57
CA LYS A 214 -7.92 -6.64 -14.55
C LYS A 214 -7.60 -5.22 -14.10
N TRP A 215 -6.83 -4.51 -14.92
CA TRP A 215 -6.44 -3.13 -14.63
C TRP A 215 -7.65 -2.18 -14.52
N TRP A 216 -8.64 -2.33 -15.40
CA TRP A 216 -9.73 -1.38 -15.52
C TRP A 216 -10.81 -1.63 -14.49
N LYS A 217 -11.14 -0.61 -13.69
CA LYS A 217 -12.19 -0.71 -12.66
C LYS A 217 -13.54 -1.23 -13.16
N GLU A 218 -13.88 -0.98 -14.42
CA GLU A 218 -15.13 -1.48 -15.05
C GLU A 218 -15.10 -2.98 -15.39
N GLU A 219 -13.91 -3.59 -15.44
CA GLU A 219 -13.70 -5.01 -15.69
C GLU A 219 -13.36 -5.79 -14.40
N ARG A 220 -13.24 -5.09 -13.26
CA ARG A 220 -12.88 -5.72 -11.97
C ARG A 220 -14.11 -6.31 -11.29
N HIS A 221 -13.90 -7.47 -10.68
CA HIS A 221 -14.78 -8.13 -9.74
C HIS A 221 -13.93 -8.71 -8.59
N GLY A 222 -14.55 -9.09 -7.48
CA GLY A 222 -13.82 -9.68 -6.37
C GLY A 222 -12.70 -8.78 -5.83
N VAL A 223 -11.60 -9.39 -5.41
CA VAL A 223 -10.41 -8.76 -4.88
C VAL A 223 -9.43 -8.48 -6.01
N PHE A 224 -9.09 -7.21 -6.23
CA PHE A 224 -8.06 -6.84 -7.18
C PHE A 224 -6.68 -7.11 -6.58
N VAL A 225 -5.87 -7.91 -7.27
CA VAL A 225 -4.47 -8.13 -6.91
C VAL A 225 -3.64 -7.04 -7.59
N ASP A 226 -3.34 -5.95 -6.87
CA ASP A 226 -2.71 -4.75 -7.42
C ASP A 226 -1.20 -4.93 -7.65
N TYR A 227 -0.88 -5.58 -8.77
CA TYR A 227 0.51 -5.76 -9.21
C TYR A 227 1.25 -4.43 -9.46
N ASN A 228 0.54 -3.31 -9.70
CA ASN A 228 1.16 -2.01 -9.94
C ASN A 228 1.74 -1.38 -8.66
N GLN A 229 1.52 -1.93 -7.47
CA GLN A 229 2.21 -1.49 -6.26
C GLN A 229 3.72 -1.78 -6.26
N ASN A 230 4.18 -2.63 -7.17
CA ASN A 230 5.61 -2.91 -7.39
C ASN A 230 6.24 -1.96 -8.42
N ALA A 231 5.48 -1.01 -8.97
CA ALA A 231 6.09 0.06 -9.77
C ALA A 231 6.88 1.02 -8.87
N ARG A 232 7.89 1.69 -9.43
CA ARG A 232 8.69 2.70 -8.70
C ARG A 232 7.79 3.81 -8.14
N ASP A 233 8.13 4.36 -6.98
CA ASP A 233 7.43 5.52 -6.39
C ASP A 233 5.95 5.26 -6.00
N ARG A 234 5.62 4.00 -5.64
CA ARG A 234 4.32 3.60 -5.10
C ARG A 234 4.37 3.54 -3.59
N THR A 235 3.37 4.13 -2.93
CA THR A 235 3.29 4.14 -1.47
C THR A 235 2.53 2.94 -0.96
N VAL A 236 3.17 2.19 -0.05
CA VAL A 236 2.58 1.07 0.67
C VAL A 236 2.91 1.28 2.14
N ALA A 237 1.88 1.27 2.99
CA ALA A 237 2.07 1.44 4.43
C ALA A 237 2.97 0.33 4.98
N SER A 238 3.97 0.72 5.77
CA SER A 238 4.86 -0.19 6.50
C SER A 238 4.07 -1.14 7.39
N CYS A 239 4.66 -2.30 7.69
CA CYS A 239 4.20 -3.07 8.82
C CYS A 239 4.34 -2.24 10.11
N TYR A 240 3.37 -2.40 11.00
CA TYR A 240 3.16 -1.66 12.24
C TYR A 240 2.88 -0.15 12.09
N SER A 241 2.72 0.38 10.88
CA SER A 241 2.20 1.73 10.68
C SER A 241 0.74 1.85 11.14
N VAL A 242 0.45 2.83 11.99
CA VAL A 242 -0.92 3.26 12.26
C VAL A 242 -1.52 3.85 10.99
N ARG A 243 -2.79 3.55 10.74
CA ARG A 243 -3.55 4.05 9.60
C ARG A 243 -4.48 5.17 10.05
N PRO A 244 -4.74 6.18 9.19
CA PRO A 244 -5.65 7.28 9.48
C PRO A 244 -7.12 6.83 9.37
N THR A 245 -7.49 5.81 10.14
CA THR A 245 -8.84 5.28 10.28
C THR A 245 -9.46 5.81 11.57
N VAL A 246 -10.79 5.88 11.62
CA VAL A 246 -11.53 6.47 12.76
C VAL A 246 -11.25 5.78 14.09
N ASP A 247 -10.80 4.52 14.05
CA ASP A 247 -10.48 3.65 15.19
C ASP A 247 -8.96 3.39 15.32
N ALA A 248 -8.09 4.13 14.62
CA ALA A 248 -6.63 4.04 14.74
C ALA A 248 -6.08 2.62 14.50
N ARG A 249 -6.59 1.93 13.47
CA ARG A 249 -6.09 0.61 13.06
C ARG A 249 -4.63 0.64 12.66
N VAL A 250 -3.98 -0.50 12.74
CA VAL A 250 -2.57 -0.72 12.40
C VAL A 250 -2.47 -1.65 11.20
N SER A 251 -1.52 -1.39 10.29
CA SER A 251 -1.11 -2.41 9.32
C SER A 251 -0.25 -3.46 10.04
N CYS A 252 -0.86 -4.52 10.56
CA CYS A 252 -0.21 -5.42 11.51
C CYS A 252 0.13 -6.77 10.87
N ALA A 253 1.35 -7.27 11.10
CA ALA A 253 1.78 -8.59 10.65
C ALA A 253 0.94 -9.70 11.28
N LEU A 254 0.74 -10.76 10.52
CA LEU A 254 -0.02 -11.93 10.91
C LEU A 254 0.80 -13.18 10.64
N ASP A 255 0.58 -14.21 11.44
CA ASP A 255 0.85 -15.58 11.04
C ASP A 255 -0.20 -16.03 10.02
N TRP A 256 0.18 -16.93 9.10
CA TRP A 256 -0.75 -17.44 8.09
C TRP A 256 -1.98 -18.12 8.70
N ASP A 257 -1.83 -18.73 9.88
CA ASP A 257 -2.91 -19.40 10.59
C ASP A 257 -3.93 -18.42 11.20
N GLU A 258 -3.57 -17.14 11.36
CA GLU A 258 -4.50 -16.09 11.82
C GLU A 258 -5.33 -15.51 10.67
N VAL A 259 -4.84 -15.62 9.43
CA VAL A 259 -5.48 -14.99 8.25
C VAL A 259 -6.95 -15.38 8.04
N PRO A 260 -7.41 -16.64 8.28
CA PRO A 260 -8.81 -17.00 8.12
C PRO A 260 -9.78 -16.26 9.06
N ASP A 261 -9.31 -15.92 10.27
CA ASP A 261 -10.17 -15.45 11.38
C ASP A 261 -9.87 -14.02 11.81
N VAL A 262 -8.79 -13.41 11.30
CA VAL A 262 -8.39 -12.05 11.66
C VAL A 262 -9.49 -11.04 11.35
N GLU A 263 -9.73 -10.13 12.29
CA GLU A 263 -10.58 -8.95 12.08
C GLU A 263 -9.72 -7.68 12.16
N ALA A 264 -9.73 -6.89 11.08
CA ALA A 264 -8.86 -5.70 11.01
C ALA A 264 -9.17 -4.65 12.10
N GLY A 265 -10.39 -4.67 12.67
CA GLY A 265 -10.79 -3.77 13.77
C GLY A 265 -10.16 -4.12 15.13
N ASP A 266 -9.60 -5.32 15.28
CA ASP A 266 -8.96 -5.77 16.51
C ASP A 266 -7.49 -5.34 16.59
N LEU A 267 -6.92 -4.91 15.46
CA LEU A 267 -5.51 -4.52 15.31
C LEU A 267 -5.41 -3.00 15.29
N ARG A 268 -5.22 -2.40 16.46
CA ARG A 268 -5.25 -0.96 16.69
C ARG A 268 -4.04 -0.48 17.47
N LEU A 269 -3.86 0.83 17.48
CA LEU A 269 -2.85 1.54 18.28
C LEU A 269 -2.80 1.03 19.73
N ASP A 270 -3.95 0.76 20.35
CA ASP A 270 -4.06 0.34 21.75
C ASP A 270 -3.92 -1.17 21.99
N THR A 271 -4.04 -2.02 20.97
CA THR A 271 -4.07 -3.48 21.13
C THR A 271 -2.80 -4.16 20.63
N VAL A 272 -2.16 -3.61 19.60
CA VAL A 272 -0.98 -4.20 18.97
C VAL A 272 0.24 -4.30 19.90
N PRO A 273 0.55 -3.34 20.79
CA PRO A 273 1.70 -3.48 21.68
C PRO A 273 1.60 -4.68 22.63
N GLU A 274 0.43 -4.90 23.23
CA GLU A 274 0.18 -6.10 24.05
C GLU A 274 0.27 -7.38 23.22
N ARG A 275 -0.28 -7.37 22.00
CA ARG A 275 -0.19 -8.51 21.07
C ARG A 275 1.28 -8.86 20.80
N LEU A 276 2.13 -7.89 20.51
CA LEU A 276 3.56 -8.13 20.27
C LEU A 276 4.26 -8.71 21.50
N ARG A 277 3.93 -8.24 22.72
CA ARG A 277 4.50 -8.78 23.96
C ARG A 277 4.07 -10.22 24.26
N THR A 278 2.89 -10.63 23.80
CA THR A 278 2.30 -11.94 24.12
C THR A 278 2.54 -13.00 23.05
N VAL A 279 2.44 -12.61 21.77
CA VAL A 279 2.53 -13.51 20.61
C VAL A 279 3.91 -13.43 19.94
N GLY A 280 4.62 -12.30 20.09
CA GLY A 280 5.81 -11.99 19.30
C GLY A 280 5.47 -11.33 17.95
N ASP A 281 6.48 -11.12 17.12
CA ASP A 281 6.34 -10.57 15.76
C ASP A 281 6.32 -11.72 14.72
N PRO A 282 5.16 -11.98 14.07
CA PRO A 282 5.05 -13.02 13.01
C PRO A 282 5.97 -12.80 11.81
N SER A 283 6.46 -11.56 11.64
CA SER A 283 7.34 -11.16 10.54
C SER A 283 8.79 -10.99 10.93
N ALA A 284 9.19 -11.39 12.15
CA ALA A 284 10.55 -11.22 12.66
C ALA A 284 11.64 -11.83 11.75
N THR A 285 11.31 -12.95 11.09
CA THR A 285 12.23 -13.71 10.24
C THR A 285 12.19 -13.31 8.76
N ILE A 286 11.56 -12.18 8.41
CA ILE A 286 11.35 -11.79 7.01
C ILE A 286 12.66 -11.66 6.21
N ASP A 287 13.76 -11.28 6.86
CA ASP A 287 15.05 -11.08 6.22
C ASP A 287 15.93 -12.35 6.16
N ASP A 288 15.51 -13.47 6.76
CA ASP A 288 16.37 -14.65 6.94
C ASP A 288 16.61 -15.42 5.63
N GLU A 289 15.58 -15.53 4.79
CA GLU A 289 15.59 -16.36 3.57
C GLU A 289 15.02 -15.59 2.37
N PRO A 290 15.83 -14.75 1.71
CA PRO A 290 15.41 -14.08 0.48
C PRO A 290 15.08 -15.08 -0.64
N GLY A 291 13.92 -14.92 -1.25
CA GLY A 291 13.45 -15.77 -2.34
C GLY A 291 13.95 -15.31 -3.72
N SER A 292 13.95 -16.24 -4.68
CA SER A 292 14.22 -15.92 -6.09
C SER A 292 12.93 -15.73 -6.89
N LEU A 293 12.87 -14.67 -7.71
CA LEU A 293 11.77 -14.44 -8.65
C LEU A 293 11.84 -15.28 -9.93
N ASP A 294 12.89 -16.09 -10.13
CA ASP A 294 13.12 -16.86 -11.36
C ASP A 294 11.89 -17.74 -11.73
N SER A 295 11.25 -18.35 -10.74
CA SER A 295 10.06 -19.19 -10.95
C SER A 295 8.84 -18.39 -11.42
N LEU A 296 8.63 -17.19 -10.87
CA LEU A 296 7.57 -16.27 -11.33
C LEU A 296 7.90 -15.65 -12.70
N HIS A 297 9.17 -15.43 -13.01
CA HIS A 297 9.60 -14.98 -14.33
C HIS A 297 9.39 -16.03 -15.42
N GLU A 298 9.60 -17.30 -15.09
CA GLU A 298 9.25 -18.42 -15.98
C GLU A 298 7.74 -18.48 -16.22
N LEU A 299 6.92 -18.25 -15.19
CA LEU A 299 5.48 -18.12 -15.34
C LEU A 299 5.11 -16.92 -16.24
N ALA A 300 5.74 -15.76 -16.04
CA ALA A 300 5.53 -14.59 -16.88
C ALA A 300 5.89 -14.85 -18.35
N ARG A 301 6.97 -15.59 -18.61
CA ARG A 301 7.38 -16.00 -19.96
C ARG A 301 6.33 -16.90 -20.62
N ARG A 302 5.75 -17.85 -19.88
CA ARG A 302 4.67 -18.72 -20.39
C ARG A 302 3.41 -17.91 -20.72
N ASP A 303 3.00 -17.02 -19.82
CA ASP A 303 1.90 -16.09 -20.07
C ASP A 303 2.11 -15.32 -21.39
N GLU A 304 3.31 -14.80 -21.62
CA GLU A 304 3.66 -14.06 -22.85
C GLU A 304 3.60 -14.95 -24.11
N GLU A 305 4.08 -16.19 -24.02
CA GLU A 305 4.02 -17.19 -25.11
C GLU A 305 2.57 -17.59 -25.44
N GLU A 306 1.68 -17.57 -24.45
CA GLU A 306 0.25 -17.79 -24.60
C GLU A 306 -0.53 -16.52 -25.03
N GLY A 307 0.17 -15.41 -25.24
CA GLY A 307 -0.39 -14.15 -25.74
C GLY A 307 -0.85 -13.18 -24.64
N LEU A 308 -0.59 -13.47 -23.37
CA LEU A 308 -0.81 -12.59 -22.23
C LEU A 308 0.44 -11.74 -21.96
N GLY A 309 0.66 -10.71 -22.79
CA GLY A 309 1.77 -9.76 -22.65
C GLY A 309 1.70 -8.89 -21.38
N ASP A 310 2.39 -7.75 -21.35
CA ASP A 310 2.34 -6.84 -20.19
C ASP A 310 0.91 -6.30 -19.93
N ALA A 311 0.65 -5.84 -18.71
CA ALA A 311 -0.59 -5.15 -18.34
C ALA A 311 -0.39 -3.64 -18.30
N PRO A 312 -1.46 -2.83 -18.45
CA PRO A 312 -1.33 -1.38 -18.43
C PRO A 312 -0.64 -0.87 -17.15
N TRP A 313 0.27 0.07 -17.35
CA TRP A 313 0.89 0.82 -16.28
C TRP A 313 0.02 2.03 -15.90
N PRO A 314 0.19 2.58 -14.69
CA PRO A 314 -0.45 3.82 -14.33
C PRO A 314 -0.08 4.95 -15.32
N PRO A 315 -0.99 5.88 -15.64
CA PRO A 315 -0.83 6.82 -16.76
C PRO A 315 0.45 7.68 -16.74
N HIS A 316 1.02 7.93 -15.55
CA HIS A 316 2.20 8.77 -15.34
C HIS A 316 3.54 8.05 -15.57
N PHE A 317 3.56 6.73 -15.74
CA PHE A 317 4.79 6.00 -16.06
C PHE A 317 5.13 6.09 -17.55
N PRO A 318 6.40 6.00 -17.96
CA PRO A 318 6.77 5.80 -19.36
C PRO A 318 6.06 4.58 -19.96
N LYS A 319 5.70 4.65 -21.24
CA LYS A 319 5.07 3.51 -21.93
C LYS A 319 6.09 2.40 -22.16
N GLN A 320 5.76 1.19 -21.73
CA GLN A 320 6.66 0.05 -21.87
C GLN A 320 6.53 -0.61 -23.25
N ARG A 321 7.57 -1.36 -23.64
CA ARG A 321 7.55 -2.17 -24.86
C ARG A 321 6.46 -3.23 -24.73
N ASN A 322 5.63 -3.38 -25.78
CA ASN A 322 4.51 -4.31 -25.82
C ASN A 322 3.41 -4.04 -24.76
N GLU A 323 3.38 -2.86 -24.15
CA GLU A 323 2.31 -2.46 -23.25
C GLU A 323 0.98 -2.24 -24.02
N PRO A 324 -0.14 -2.85 -23.59
CA PRO A 324 -1.45 -2.60 -24.18
C PRO A 324 -1.87 -1.14 -24.04
N LYS A 325 -2.93 -0.75 -24.78
CA LYS A 325 -3.43 0.63 -24.70
C LYS A 325 -3.89 0.96 -23.28
N ARG A 326 -3.46 2.12 -22.78
CA ARG A 326 -3.92 2.71 -21.51
C ARG A 326 -5.27 3.44 -21.64
N VAL A 327 -6.13 3.02 -22.57
CA VAL A 327 -7.48 3.57 -22.72
C VAL A 327 -8.47 2.61 -22.08
N GLN A 328 -9.46 3.15 -21.37
CA GLN A 328 -10.54 2.34 -20.83
C GLN A 328 -11.21 1.54 -21.96
N PRO A 329 -11.54 0.26 -21.75
CA PRO A 329 -12.13 -0.57 -22.77
C PRO A 329 -13.43 0.00 -23.33
N SER A 330 -14.26 0.60 -22.49
CA SER A 330 -15.48 1.35 -22.89
C SER A 330 -15.20 2.57 -23.79
N ARG A 331 -13.95 3.03 -23.86
CA ARG A 331 -13.50 4.20 -24.64
C ARG A 331 -12.53 3.85 -25.77
N ASP A 332 -12.15 2.57 -25.92
CA ASP A 332 -11.29 2.13 -27.00
C ASP A 332 -12.10 1.95 -28.29
N ARG A 333 -12.02 2.95 -29.18
CA ARG A 333 -12.75 2.95 -30.46
C ARG A 333 -12.26 1.88 -31.44
N ASP A 334 -11.06 1.33 -31.22
CA ASP A 334 -10.48 0.30 -32.08
C ASP A 334 -10.57 -1.11 -31.47
N ARG A 335 -11.22 -1.28 -30.31
CA ARG A 335 -11.39 -2.62 -29.72
C ARG A 335 -12.27 -3.45 -30.66
N PRO A 336 -11.84 -4.64 -31.08
CA PRO A 336 -12.71 -5.55 -31.80
C PRO A 336 -13.93 -5.79 -30.92
N THR A 337 -15.12 -5.36 -31.37
CA THR A 337 -16.35 -5.80 -30.74
C THR A 337 -16.35 -7.32 -30.86
N GLN A 338 -16.39 -8.05 -29.73
CA GLN A 338 -16.80 -9.44 -29.78
C GLN A 338 -18.26 -9.42 -30.28
N ARG A 339 -18.43 -9.42 -31.60
CA ARG A 339 -19.73 -9.73 -32.21
C ARG A 339 -20.04 -11.15 -31.75
N GLY A 340 -21.08 -11.25 -30.92
CA GLY A 340 -21.60 -12.53 -30.46
C GLY A 340 -21.75 -13.50 -31.61
N ARG A 341 -21.49 -14.78 -31.33
CA ARG A 341 -21.83 -15.87 -32.23
C ARG A 341 -23.29 -15.71 -32.67
N ILE A 342 -23.52 -15.87 -33.98
CA ILE A 342 -24.84 -15.88 -34.60
C ILE A 342 -25.67 -16.96 -33.91
N GLY A 343 -26.75 -16.60 -33.21
CA GLY A 343 -27.63 -17.61 -32.60
C GLY A 343 -28.67 -17.17 -31.56
N ASP A 344 -28.60 -15.99 -30.95
CA ASP A 344 -29.56 -15.63 -29.89
C ASP A 344 -30.71 -14.72 -30.38
N PRO A 345 -31.97 -14.97 -29.95
CA PRO A 345 -33.14 -14.22 -30.43
C PRO A 345 -33.17 -12.80 -29.86
N GLN A 346 -33.43 -11.82 -30.72
CA GLN A 346 -33.65 -10.42 -30.31
C GLN A 346 -34.85 -10.28 -29.36
N PRO A 347 -34.71 -9.61 -28.21
CA PRO A 347 -35.87 -9.08 -27.50
C PRO A 347 -36.37 -7.81 -28.21
N GLY A 348 -37.66 -7.82 -28.56
CA GLY A 348 -38.34 -6.71 -29.22
C GLY A 348 -38.24 -5.41 -28.44
N GLY A 349 -37.94 -4.32 -29.16
CA GLY A 349 -37.91 -2.98 -28.60
C GLY A 349 -39.33 -2.47 -28.27
N PRO A 350 -39.50 -1.66 -27.22
CA PRO A 350 -40.78 -1.02 -26.92
C PRO A 350 -40.99 0.25 -27.77
N PRO A 351 -42.25 0.66 -28.02
CA PRO A 351 -42.60 1.80 -28.87
C PRO A 351 -42.38 3.17 -28.17
N PRO A 352 -42.35 4.29 -28.93
CA PRO A 352 -42.05 5.60 -28.38
C PRO A 352 -43.28 6.29 -27.79
N GLY A 353 -43.15 6.92 -26.61
CA GLY A 353 -44.23 7.74 -26.07
C GLY A 353 -43.95 8.45 -24.74
N VAL A 354 -44.15 9.78 -24.78
CA VAL A 354 -44.57 10.71 -23.71
C VAL A 354 -43.49 11.41 -22.87
N ARG A 355 -43.49 12.75 -23.03
CA ARG A 355 -42.86 13.76 -22.17
C ARG A 355 -43.63 13.93 -20.85
N GLY A 356 -42.92 14.18 -19.76
CA GLY A 356 -43.46 14.92 -18.61
C GLY A 356 -42.69 14.73 -17.30
N GLY A 357 -42.46 15.83 -16.57
CA GLY A 357 -42.45 15.82 -15.10
C GLY A 357 -41.12 16.06 -14.38
N LEU A 358 -41.00 17.26 -13.80
CA LEU A 358 -40.08 17.72 -12.76
C LEU A 358 -39.97 16.78 -11.53
N GLN A 359 -38.78 16.63 -10.93
CA GLN A 359 -38.49 17.11 -9.56
C GLN A 359 -37.03 16.93 -9.11
N GLN A 360 -36.68 17.78 -8.14
CA GLN A 360 -35.39 18.04 -7.49
C GLN A 360 -34.84 16.87 -6.65
N GLY A 361 -33.54 16.86 -6.39
CA GLY A 361 -32.95 16.03 -5.33
C GLY A 361 -31.43 16.09 -5.26
N PHE A 362 -30.92 16.52 -4.11
CA PHE A 362 -29.50 16.69 -3.75
C PHE A 362 -28.67 15.41 -3.87
N GLY A 363 -27.38 15.56 -4.18
CA GLY A 363 -26.42 14.45 -4.12
C GLY A 363 -25.01 14.89 -4.51
N ALA A 364 -24.26 15.42 -3.54
CA ALA A 364 -22.83 15.62 -3.66
C ALA A 364 -22.13 14.26 -3.89
N LYS A 365 -21.46 14.11 -5.03
CA LYS A 365 -20.64 12.93 -5.35
C LYS A 365 -19.27 13.08 -4.69
N PRO A 366 -18.74 12.05 -3.99
CA PRO A 366 -17.34 12.02 -3.64
C PRO A 366 -16.52 11.69 -4.90
N ARG A 367 -15.62 12.60 -5.30
CA ARG A 367 -14.62 12.33 -6.34
C ARG A 367 -13.49 11.51 -5.72
N SER A 368 -13.53 10.19 -5.93
CA SER A 368 -12.38 9.32 -5.72
C SER A 368 -11.45 9.38 -6.95
N GLY A 369 -10.21 9.79 -6.74
CA GLY A 369 -9.12 9.59 -7.68
C GLY A 369 -8.64 10.87 -8.36
N GLN A 370 -7.57 11.43 -7.79
CA GLN A 370 -6.54 12.14 -8.54
C GLN A 370 -5.24 11.99 -7.76
N GLY A 371 -4.19 11.56 -8.44
CA GLY A 371 -2.83 11.60 -7.90
C GLY A 371 -2.52 13.04 -7.54
N HIS A 372 -2.01 13.25 -6.33
CA HIS A 372 -1.59 14.56 -5.88
C HIS A 372 -0.23 14.88 -6.49
N GLU A 373 -0.26 15.50 -7.67
CA GLU A 373 0.71 16.53 -8.00
C GLU A 373 0.27 17.77 -7.22
N HIS A 374 1.03 18.19 -6.19
CA HIS A 374 1.18 19.58 -5.74
C HIS A 374 2.15 19.61 -4.55
N GLU A 375 3.43 19.83 -4.84
CA GLU A 375 4.30 20.75 -4.09
C GLU A 375 5.56 20.98 -4.94
N PHE A 376 5.41 21.90 -5.88
CA PHE A 376 6.50 22.79 -6.28
C PHE A 376 6.14 24.12 -5.65
N ASP A 377 6.72 24.46 -4.51
CA ASP A 377 7.15 25.83 -4.32
C ASP A 377 8.27 25.94 -3.28
N GLU A 378 9.15 26.90 -3.55
CA GLU A 378 10.35 27.25 -2.82
C GLU A 378 10.00 27.98 -1.50
N ARG A 379 10.65 27.60 -0.40
CA ARG A 379 11.44 28.49 0.48
C ARG A 379 12.09 27.74 1.64
#